data_AF-A0A496PQ59-F1
#
_entry.id   AF-A0A496PQ59-F1
#
_cell.length_a   1.000
_cell.length_b   1.000
_cell.length_c   1.000
_cell.angle_alpha   90.00
_cell.angle_beta   90.00
_cell.angle_gamma   90.00
#
_symmetry.space_group_name_H-M   'P 1'
#
loop_
_entity.id
_entity.type
_entity.pdbx_description
1 polymer ?
#
loop_
_entity_poly.entity_id
_entity_poly.type
_entity_poly.pdbx_seq_one_letter_code
_entity_poly.pdbx_strand_id
1 'polypeptide(L)' 'MVEFTVPTSEREQMLDITSLVREAVNKSGVSDGVAFCHVPHTTAAITINEN' A
#
# COMPACT_ATOMS: atom_id res chain seq x y z
N MET A 1 11.06 7.15 1.71
CA MET A 1 9.82 7.09 0.89
C MET A 1 10.01 5.98 -0.11
N VAL A 2 9.07 5.03 -0.18
CA VAL A 2 9.12 3.88 -1.09
C VAL A 2 7.93 3.99 -2.01
N GLU A 3 8.14 3.81 -3.31
CA GLU A 3 7.09 3.87 -4.32
C GLU A 3 6.82 2.47 -4.86
N PHE A 4 5.54 2.18 -5.10
CA PHE A 4 5.07 0.92 -5.65
C PHE A 4 4.18 1.17 -6.86
N THR A 5 4.42 0.42 -7.93
CA THR A 5 3.50 0.34 -9.07
C THR A 5 2.58 -0.86 -8.85
N VAL A 6 1.28 -0.59 -8.75
CA VAL A 6 0.25 -1.63 -8.57
C VAL A 6 -0.59 -1.70 -9.86
N PRO A 7 -0.32 -2.65 -10.76
CA PRO A 7 -1.06 -2.76 -12.00
C PRO A 7 -2.48 -3.30 -11.74
N THR A 8 -3.48 -2.67 -12.35
CA THR A 8 -4.88 -3.12 -12.33
C THR A 8 -5.26 -3.73 -13.68
N SER A 9 -6.02 -4.82 -13.65
CA SER A 9 -6.52 -5.51 -14.85
C SER A 9 -8.00 -5.22 -15.13
N GLU A 10 -8.71 -4.63 -14.17
CA GLU A 10 -10.15 -4.41 -14.21
C GLU A 10 -10.49 -2.96 -13.83
N ARG A 11 -11.68 -2.49 -14.22
CA ARG A 11 -12.14 -1.12 -13.95
C ARG A 11 -12.34 -0.87 -12.45
N GLU A 12 -12.80 -1.89 -11.72
CA GLU A 12 -12.94 -1.90 -10.27
C GLU A 12 -12.23 -3.16 -9.76
N GLN A 13 -11.22 -2.99 -8.91
CA GLN A 13 -10.41 -4.10 -8.43
C GLN A 13 -9.92 -3.81 -7.01
N MET A 14 -9.99 -4.80 -6.14
CA MET A 14 -9.31 -4.77 -4.85
C MET A 14 -8.04 -5.62 -4.95
N LEU A 15 -6.90 -5.01 -4.68
CA LEU A 15 -5.60 -5.66 -4.68
C LEU A 15 -5.03 -5.58 -3.27
N ASP A 16 -4.67 -6.73 -2.69
CA ASP A 16 -4.00 -6.77 -1.40
C ASP A 16 -2.53 -6.35 -1.55
N ILE A 17 -2.17 -5.24 -0.89
CA ILE A 17 -0.82 -4.67 -0.86
C ILE A 17 -0.11 -4.89 0.48
N THR A 18 -0.67 -5.69 1.39
CA THR A 18 -0.16 -5.90 2.75
C THR A 18 1.28 -6.38 2.76
N SER A 19 1.63 -7.29 1.84
CA SER A 19 3.00 -7.79 1.70
C SER A 19 3.99 -6.69 1.30
N LEU A 20 3.61 -5.81 0.37
CA LEU A 20 4.43 -4.68 -0.09
C LEU A 20 4.67 -3.68 1.04
N VAL A 21 3.62 -3.32 1.78
CA VAL A 21 3.73 -2.40 2.92
C VAL A 21 4.59 -3.01 4.02
N ARG A 22 4.40 -4.29 4.34
CA ARG A 22 5.22 -5.00 5.35
C ARG A 22 6.69 -5.03 4.96
N GLU A 23 7.00 -5.28 3.69
CA GLU A 23 8.38 -5.25 3.19
C GLU A 23 9.00 -3.86 3.32
N ALA A 24 8.25 -2.79 2.98
CA ALA A 24 8.72 -1.42 3.14
C ALA A 24 9.03 -1.07 4.60
N VAL A 25 8.13 -1.44 5.52
CA VAL A 25 8.32 -1.21 6.96
C VAL A 25 9.53 -1.98 7.47
N ASN A 26 9.67 -3.26 7.13
CA ASN A 26 10.82 -4.07 7.54
C ASN A 26 12.15 -3.48 7.03
N LYS A 27 12.19 -3.05 5.77
CA LYS A 27 13.38 -2.42 5.16
C LYS A 27 13.70 -1.06 5.76
N SER A 28 12.72 -0.37 6.33
CA SER A 28 12.95 0.93 6.99
C SER A 28 13.74 0.82 8.30
N GLY A 29 13.74 -0.36 8.94
CA GLY A 29 14.39 -0.57 10.25
C GLY A 29 13.73 0.17 11.42
N VAL A 30 12.57 0.82 11.20
CA VAL A 30 11.83 1.55 12.23
C VAL A 30 11.15 0.54 13.16
N SER A 31 11.43 0.63 14.46
CA SER A 31 10.81 -0.23 15.49
C SER A 31 9.53 0.35 16.10
N ASP A 32 9.39 1.68 16.10
CA ASP A 32 8.22 2.40 16.60
C ASP A 32 7.97 3.64 15.72
N GLY A 33 6.74 3.81 15.24
CA GLY A 33 6.36 4.90 14.37
C GLY A 33 5.07 4.64 13.60
N VAL A 34 4.84 5.44 12.55
CA VAL A 34 3.64 5.36 11.71
C VAL A 34 4.03 5.13 10.25
N ALA A 35 3.37 4.16 9.60
CA ALA A 35 3.45 3.96 8.16
C ALA A 35 2.32 4.73 7.47
N PHE A 36 2.66 5.80 6.76
CA PHE A 36 1.70 6.58 5.97
C PHE A 36 1.61 6.03 4.55
N CYS A 37 0.45 5.49 4.18
CA CYS A 37 0.18 4.99 2.83
C CYS A 37 -0.73 5.96 2.09
N HIS A 38 -0.32 6.36 0.88
CA HIS A 38 -1.03 7.36 0.09
C HIS A 38 -1.03 6.98 -1.39
N VAL A 39 -2.14 7.26 -2.07
CA VAL A 39 -2.27 7.08 -3.51
C VAL A 39 -2.32 8.45 -4.18
N PRO A 40 -1.35 8.80 -5.05
CA PRO A 40 -1.35 10.07 -5.78
C PRO A 40 -2.32 10.07 -6.97
N HIS A 41 -3.52 9.50 -6.80
CA HIS A 41 -4.55 9.41 -7.83
C HIS A 41 -5.92 9.76 -7.24
N THR A 42 -6.76 10.39 -8.04
CA THR A 42 -8.11 10.81 -7.61
C THR A 42 -9.17 9.71 -7.78
N THR A 43 -8.82 8.59 -8.43
CA THR A 43 -9.73 7.50 -8.80
C THR A 43 -9.38 6.17 -8.13
N ALA A 44 -8.44 6.17 -7.19
CA ALA A 44 -8.03 5.00 -6.43
C ALA A 44 -7.86 5.39 -4.96
N ALA A 45 -8.06 4.43 -4.06
CA ALA A 45 -7.99 4.65 -2.63
C ALA A 45 -7.30 3.47 -1.94
N ILE A 46 -6.84 3.70 -0.71
CA ILE A 46 -6.38 2.65 0.19
C ILE A 46 -7.46 2.46 1.25
N THR A 47 -7.78 1.21 1.54
CA THR A 47 -8.66 0.82 2.63
C THR A 47 -8.02 -0.31 3.43
N ILE A 48 -8.44 -0.47 4.68
CA ILE A 48 -8.08 -1.59 5.54
C ILE A 48 -9.38 -2.31 5.86
N ASN A 49 -9.43 -3.59 5.55
CA ASN A 49 -10.58 -4.45 5.85
C ASN A 49 -10.10 -5.88 6.14
N GLU A 50 -11.01 -6.77 6.50
CA GLU A 50 -10.72 -8.20 6.61
C GLU A 50 -10.33 -8.80 5.24
N ASN A 51 -9.35 -9.70 5.25
CA ASN A 51 -8.92 -10.50 4.10
C ASN A 51 -8.61 -11.92 4.58
#